data_AF-A0A4R8EDZ8-F1
#
_entry.id   AF-A0A4R8EDZ8-F1
#
_cell.length_a   1.000
_cell.length_b   1.000
_cell.length_c   1.000
_cell.angle_alpha   90.00
_cell.angle_beta   90.00
_cell.angle_gamma   90.00
#
_symmetry.space_group_name_H-M   'P 1'
#
loop_
_entity.id
_entity.type
_entity.pdbx_description
1 polymer ?
#
loop_
_entity_poly.entity_id
_entity_poly.type
_entity_poly.pdbx_seq_one_letter_code
_entity_poly.pdbx_strand_id
1 'polypeptide(L)'
;MKKKKKNYINDLINLKYGKMKEIIIELGSLKLRVEGRSMEPTIQNGELINVVPPMEINIGDILLYQRRYDLLLHRVIEKEPMLCMKGDNENFQEYIDTESVIGKYNNDVENNNINKIFNISDGNYIIEFQVQNGILEKIEVYSN
;
A
#
# COMPACT_ATOMS: atom_id res chain seq x y z
N MET A 1 -28.95 0.92 -11.60
CA MET A 1 -28.47 0.56 -10.23
C MET A 1 -27.03 0.03 -10.18
N LYS A 2 -26.60 -0.91 -11.05
CA LYS A 2 -25.24 -1.51 -10.99
C LYS A 2 -24.07 -0.51 -11.08
N LYS A 3 -24.19 0.55 -11.91
CA LYS A 3 -23.13 1.56 -12.10
C LYS A 3 -22.87 2.44 -10.86
N LYS A 4 -23.93 2.81 -10.12
CA LYS A 4 -23.82 3.57 -8.85
C LYS A 4 -23.11 2.76 -7.77
N LYS A 5 -23.44 1.47 -7.62
CA LYS A 5 -22.80 0.57 -6.64
C LYS A 5 -21.32 0.33 -6.95
N LYS A 6 -20.95 0.22 -8.23
CA LYS A 6 -19.55 0.07 -8.66
C LYS A 6 -18.71 1.30 -8.33
N ASN A 7 -19.23 2.50 -8.57
CA ASN A 7 -18.52 3.74 -8.24
C ASN A 7 -18.28 3.84 -6.73
N TYR A 8 -19.29 3.51 -5.93
CA TYR A 8 -19.18 3.55 -4.48
C TYR A 8 -18.10 2.62 -3.89
N ILE A 9 -17.96 1.41 -4.43
CA ILE A 9 -16.88 0.49 -4.01
C ILE A 9 -15.51 1.07 -4.34
N ASN A 10 -15.36 1.69 -5.51
CA ASN A 10 -14.10 2.35 -5.86
C ASN A 10 -13.78 3.49 -4.90
N ASP A 11 -14.78 4.30 -4.54
CA ASP A 11 -14.62 5.44 -3.63
C ASP A 11 -14.15 4.97 -2.24
N LEU A 12 -14.74 3.89 -1.71
CA LEU A 12 -14.34 3.31 -0.43
C LEU A 12 -12.91 2.74 -0.46
N ILE A 13 -12.50 2.15 -1.58
CA ILE A 13 -11.15 1.60 -1.74
C ILE A 13 -10.11 2.71 -1.87
N ASN A 14 -10.42 3.78 -2.59
CA ASN A 14 -9.58 4.97 -2.66
C ASN A 14 -9.47 5.63 -1.27
N LEU A 15 -10.56 5.69 -0.52
CA LEU A 15 -10.55 6.18 0.86
C LEU A 15 -9.65 5.33 1.77
N LYS A 16 -9.76 4.00 1.66
CA LYS A 16 -8.93 3.04 2.40
C LYS A 16 -7.44 3.25 2.12
N TYR A 17 -7.04 3.24 0.86
CA TYR A 17 -5.62 3.29 0.51
C TYR A 17 -5.04 4.71 0.60
N GLY A 18 -5.86 5.74 0.40
CA GLY A 18 -5.52 7.12 0.74
C GLY A 18 -5.23 7.27 2.24
N LYS A 19 -6.07 6.70 3.11
CA LYS A 19 -5.81 6.71 4.55
C LYS A 19 -4.55 5.93 4.93
N MET A 20 -4.27 4.81 4.27
CA MET A 20 -3.03 4.07 4.48
C MET A 20 -1.79 4.89 4.16
N LYS A 21 -1.82 5.67 3.06
CA LYS A 21 -0.73 6.61 2.71
C LYS A 21 -0.54 7.66 3.79
N GLU A 22 -1.61 8.24 4.33
CA GLU A 22 -1.53 9.18 5.46
C GLU A 22 -0.91 8.54 6.70
N ILE A 23 -1.27 7.30 7.04
CA ILE A 23 -0.71 6.56 8.19
C ILE A 23 0.80 6.36 8.02
N ILE A 24 1.26 5.97 6.83
CA ILE A 24 2.70 5.80 6.54
C ILE A 24 3.44 7.14 6.72
N ILE A 25 2.84 8.25 6.25
CA ILE A 25 3.41 9.60 6.42
C ILE A 25 3.44 10.01 7.89
N GLU A 26 2.36 9.79 8.63
CA GLU A 26 2.25 10.19 10.03
C GLU A 26 3.20 9.41 10.94
N LEU A 27 3.34 8.11 10.71
CA LEU A 27 4.20 7.24 11.53
C LEU A 27 5.67 7.28 11.09
N GLY A 28 5.96 7.80 9.89
CA GLY A 28 7.28 7.72 9.25
C GLY A 28 7.62 6.33 8.69
N SER A 29 6.99 5.28 9.21
CA SER A 29 7.05 3.92 8.68
C SER A 29 5.90 3.04 9.15
N LEU A 30 5.58 2.02 8.35
CA LEU A 30 4.55 1.03 8.63
C LEU A 30 5.02 -0.36 8.17
N LYS A 31 4.93 -1.35 9.06
CA LYS A 31 5.29 -2.74 8.75
C LYS A 31 4.09 -3.47 8.17
N LEU A 32 4.30 -4.16 7.05
CA LEU A 32 3.27 -4.91 6.32
C LEU A 32 3.74 -6.35 6.10
N ARG A 33 2.80 -7.30 6.20
CA ARG A 33 3.06 -8.70 5.82
C ARG A 33 2.80 -8.87 4.34
N VAL A 34 3.78 -9.43 3.63
CA VAL A 34 3.70 -9.66 2.18
C VAL A 34 2.94 -10.94 1.88
N GLU A 35 2.07 -10.90 0.88
CA GLU A 35 1.37 -12.06 0.34
C GLU A 35 1.65 -12.20 -1.16
N GLY A 36 1.89 -13.43 -1.61
CA GLY A 36 2.23 -13.75 -2.99
C GLY A 36 3.74 -13.90 -3.23
N ARG A 37 4.09 -14.35 -4.43
CA ARG A 37 5.46 -14.71 -4.83
C ARG A 37 6.04 -13.82 -5.93
N SER A 38 5.34 -12.73 -6.26
CA SER A 38 5.69 -11.86 -7.40
C SER A 38 7.04 -11.15 -7.22
N MET A 39 7.45 -10.93 -5.97
CA MET A 39 8.72 -10.29 -5.61
C MET A 39 9.82 -11.27 -5.20
N GLU A 40 9.60 -12.58 -5.31
CA GLU A 40 10.68 -13.54 -5.09
C GLU A 40 11.78 -13.38 -6.18
N PRO A 41 13.06 -13.58 -5.86
CA PRO A 41 13.60 -13.96 -4.57
C PRO A 41 13.86 -12.77 -3.61
N THR A 42 13.66 -11.53 -4.05
CA THR A 42 14.02 -10.32 -3.29
C THR A 42 13.24 -10.21 -1.99
N ILE A 43 11.92 -10.45 -2.04
CA ILE A 43 11.03 -10.42 -0.88
C ILE A 43 10.21 -11.71 -0.89
N GLN A 44 10.23 -12.43 0.22
CA GLN A 44 9.61 -13.74 0.35
C GLN A 44 8.13 -13.64 0.75
N ASN A 45 7.31 -14.58 0.30
CA ASN A 45 5.93 -14.67 0.76
C ASN A 45 5.86 -14.83 2.29
N GLY A 46 5.05 -14.00 2.96
CA GLY A 46 4.88 -13.99 4.41
C GLY A 46 5.91 -13.14 5.16
N GLU A 47 6.90 -12.58 4.47
CA GLU A 47 7.89 -11.67 5.04
C GLU A 47 7.23 -10.40 5.58
N LEU A 48 7.77 -9.88 6.69
CA LEU A 48 7.34 -8.62 7.27
C LEU A 48 8.30 -7.53 6.78
N ILE A 49 7.79 -6.62 5.94
CA ILE A 49 8.58 -5.56 5.35
C ILE A 49 8.28 -4.21 5.99
N ASN A 50 9.24 -3.29 5.90
CA ASN A 50 9.04 -1.90 6.29
C ASN A 50 8.69 -1.06 5.06
N VAL A 51 7.65 -0.21 5.18
CA VAL A 51 7.26 0.74 4.15
C VAL A 51 7.33 2.15 4.72
N VAL A 52 8.03 3.03 4.02
CA VAL A 52 8.25 4.43 4.37
C VAL A 52 7.52 5.37 3.41
N PRO A 53 7.37 6.66 3.74
CA PRO A 53 6.83 7.66 2.83
C PRO A 53 7.53 7.62 1.48
N PRO A 54 6.79 7.75 0.36
CA PRO A 54 7.34 7.61 -0.99
C PRO A 54 8.10 8.89 -1.40
N MET A 55 9.19 9.19 -0.70
CA MET A 55 10.13 10.25 -1.05
C MET A 55 11.08 9.75 -2.13
N GLU A 56 11.29 10.56 -3.17
CA GLU A 56 12.24 10.32 -4.25
C GLU A 56 12.15 8.92 -4.88
N ILE A 57 11.36 8.82 -5.95
CA ILE A 57 11.20 7.56 -6.72
C ILE A 57 12.29 7.46 -7.78
N ASN A 58 13.05 6.39 -7.74
CA ASN A 58 14.13 6.07 -8.68
C ASN A 58 13.92 4.69 -9.31
N ILE A 59 14.54 4.48 -10.48
CA ILE A 59 14.59 3.16 -11.10
C ILE A 59 15.30 2.20 -10.14
N GLY A 60 14.73 1.01 -9.95
CA GLY A 60 15.19 0.00 -9.00
C GLY A 60 14.49 0.03 -7.65
N ASP A 61 13.82 1.12 -7.29
CA ASP A 61 13.02 1.19 -6.05
C ASP A 61 11.88 0.17 -6.09
N ILE A 62 11.50 -0.34 -4.91
CA ILE A 62 10.30 -1.17 -4.75
C ILE A 62 9.22 -0.31 -4.11
N LEU A 63 8.07 -0.20 -4.75
CA LEU A 63 6.98 0.68 -4.33
C LEU A 63 5.73 -0.12 -4.01
N LEU A 64 5.03 0.32 -2.97
CA LEU A 64 3.68 -0.09 -2.64
C LEU A 64 2.70 0.85 -3.34
N TYR A 65 1.80 0.31 -4.17
CA TYR A 65 0.86 1.11 -4.94
C TYR A 65 -0.51 0.44 -5.05
N GLN A 66 -1.54 1.26 -5.28
CA GLN A 66 -2.89 0.78 -5.53
C GLN A 66 -3.04 0.40 -7.01
N ARG A 67 -3.45 -0.85 -7.26
CA ARG A 67 -3.92 -1.30 -8.57
C ARG A 67 -5.40 -1.65 -8.49
N ARG A 68 -6.26 -0.73 -8.94
CA ARG A 68 -7.72 -0.89 -8.90
C ARG A 68 -8.22 -1.20 -7.48
N TYR A 69 -8.37 -2.48 -7.16
CA TYR A 69 -8.89 -3.01 -5.90
C TYR A 69 -7.81 -3.56 -4.97
N ASP A 70 -6.63 -3.83 -5.53
CA ASP A 70 -5.54 -4.51 -4.85
C ASP A 70 -4.42 -3.53 -4.50
N LEU A 71 -3.58 -3.96 -3.56
CA LEU A 71 -2.34 -3.30 -3.18
C LEU A 71 -1.19 -4.18 -3.67
N LEU A 72 -0.25 -3.60 -4.42
CA LEU A 72 0.88 -4.34 -4.97
C LEU A 72 2.19 -3.73 -4.53
N LEU A 73 3.19 -4.59 -4.44
CA LEU A 73 4.57 -4.23 -4.17
C LEU A 73 5.42 -4.71 -5.34
N HIS A 74 5.95 -3.81 -6.16
CA HIS A 74 6.78 -4.16 -7.32
C HIS A 74 7.94 -3.18 -7.52
N ARG A 75 8.90 -3.56 -8.37
CA ARG A 75 10.08 -2.76 -8.69
C ARG A 75 9.81 -1.80 -9.83
N VAL A 76 10.29 -0.56 -9.70
CA VAL A 76 10.34 0.43 -10.78
C VAL A 76 11.42 0.00 -11.77
N ILE A 77 11.05 -0.27 -13.02
CA ILE A 77 11.99 -0.63 -14.09
C ILE A 77 12.18 0.51 -15.09
N GLU A 78 11.19 1.40 -15.23
CA GLU A 78 11.27 2.61 -16.04
C GLU A 78 10.57 3.77 -15.35
N LYS A 79 11.04 4.98 -15.63
CA LYS A 79 10.49 6.23 -15.14
C LYS A 79 10.31 7.16 -16.32
N GLU A 80 9.07 7.61 -16.54
CA GLU A 80 8.56 8.52 -17.57
C GLU A 80 7.98 7.86 -18.84
N PRO A 81 6.82 8.36 -19.33
CA PRO A 81 5.95 9.39 -18.72
C PRO A 81 5.18 8.89 -17.49
N MET A 82 5.14 7.56 -17.29
CA MET A 82 4.53 6.87 -16.15
C MET A 82 5.59 6.00 -15.47
N LEU A 83 5.30 5.48 -14.28
CA LEU A 83 6.14 4.47 -13.65
C LEU A 83 5.83 3.11 -14.25
N CYS A 84 6.84 2.42 -14.76
CA CYS A 84 6.70 1.02 -15.17
C CYS A 84 7.12 0.13 -14.00
N MET A 85 6.19 -0.68 -13.51
CA MET A 85 6.32 -1.56 -12.36
C MET A 85 6.39 -3.02 -12.81
N LYS A 86 7.22 -3.82 -12.14
CA LYS A 86 7.34 -5.25 -12.42
C LYS A 86 7.72 -6.03 -11.17
N GLY A 87 7.08 -7.19 -10.97
CA GLY A 87 7.52 -8.18 -9.99
C GLY A 87 8.82 -8.86 -10.41
N ASP A 88 9.73 -9.09 -9.47
CA ASP A 88 11.01 -9.75 -9.77
C ASP A 88 10.81 -11.18 -10.32
N ASN A 89 9.73 -11.87 -9.92
CA ASN A 89 9.33 -13.21 -10.38
C ASN A 89 8.20 -13.22 -11.43
N GLU A 90 7.85 -12.06 -12.00
CA GLU A 90 6.76 -11.96 -12.96
C GLU A 90 7.25 -11.40 -14.29
N ASN A 91 6.67 -11.83 -15.41
CA ASN A 91 6.95 -11.24 -16.73
C ASN A 91 6.00 -10.09 -17.07
N PHE A 92 4.96 -9.89 -16.26
CA PHE A 92 3.97 -8.84 -16.47
C PHE A 92 4.53 -7.48 -16.01
N GLN A 93 4.34 -6.47 -16.84
CA GLN A 93 4.68 -5.07 -16.55
C GLN A 93 3.40 -4.27 -16.43
N GLU A 94 3.41 -3.27 -15.56
CA GLU A 94 2.29 -2.38 -15.33
C GLU A 94 2.72 -0.93 -15.33
N TYR A 95 1.96 -0.07 -16.01
CA TYR A 95 2.19 1.38 -15.99
C TYR A 95 1.22 2.03 -15.01
N ILE A 96 1.77 2.79 -14.05
CA ILE A 96 0.99 3.51 -13.03
C ILE A 96 1.36 4.98 -12.96
N ASP A 97 0.39 5.79 -12.56
CA ASP A 97 0.62 7.17 -12.15
C ASP A 97 1.27 7.22 -10.77
N THR A 98 2.18 8.18 -10.57
CA THR A 98 2.84 8.43 -9.27
C THR A 98 1.84 8.66 -8.14
N GLU A 99 0.65 9.18 -8.43
CA GLU A 99 -0.42 9.37 -7.45
C GLU A 99 -0.92 8.05 -6.84
N SER A 100 -0.82 6.94 -7.57
CA SER A 100 -1.20 5.60 -7.09
C SER A 100 -0.21 5.03 -6.07
N VAL A 101 0.97 5.65 -5.91
CA VAL A 101 1.99 5.21 -4.95
C VAL A 101 1.58 5.60 -3.53
N ILE A 102 1.60 4.61 -2.65
CA ILE A 102 1.20 4.71 -1.24
C ILE A 102 2.43 4.76 -0.34
N GLY A 103 3.47 4.00 -0.69
CA GLY A 103 4.71 3.97 0.08
C GLY A 103 5.85 3.35 -0.70
N LYS A 104 7.03 3.39 -0.11
CA LYS A 104 8.27 2.83 -0.66
C LYS A 104 8.83 1.79 0.31
N TYR A 105 9.22 0.64 -0.21
CA TYR A 105 9.90 -0.38 0.58
C TYR A 105 11.24 0.14 1.10
N ASN A 106 11.55 -0.18 2.35
CA ASN A 106 12.84 0.09 2.97
C ASN A 106 13.38 -1.18 3.65
N ASN A 107 14.65 -1.50 3.39
CA ASN A 107 15.35 -2.63 4.02
C ASN A 107 15.72 -2.35 5.48
N ASP A 108 15.76 -1.08 5.88
CA ASP A 108 16.18 -0.73 7.23
C ASP A 108 15.12 -1.17 8.25
N VAL A 109 15.60 -1.87 9.27
CA VAL A 109 14.77 -2.32 10.39
C VAL A 109 14.53 -1.13 11.31
N GLU A 110 13.37 -0.49 11.12
CA GLU A 110 12.94 0.56 12.03
C GLU A 110 12.07 -0.03 13.15
N ASN A 111 12.49 0.19 14.40
CA ASN A 111 11.80 -0.32 15.58
C ASN A 111 10.85 0.75 16.13
N ASN A 112 9.73 0.95 15.43
CA ASN A 112 8.62 1.74 15.94
C ASN A 112 7.66 0.86 16.75
N ASN A 113 7.73 0.94 18.09
CA ASN A 113 6.80 0.25 19.00
C ASN A 113 5.49 1.04 19.18
N ILE A 114 4.90 1.46 18.07
CA ILE A 114 3.69 2.28 18.08
C ILE A 114 2.46 1.39 18.05
N ASN A 115 1.57 1.59 19.03
CA ASN A 115 0.24 0.99 19.07
C ASN A 115 -0.78 2.11 18.87
N LYS A 116 -1.49 2.11 17.76
CA LYS A 116 -2.44 3.18 17.41
C LYS A 116 -3.56 2.66 16.53
N ILE A 117 -4.75 3.20 16.74
CA ILE A 117 -5.92 2.97 15.89
C ILE A 117 -6.18 4.24 15.07
N PHE A 118 -6.36 4.08 13.77
CA PHE A 118 -6.74 5.14 12.86
C PHE A 118 -8.10 4.85 12.26
N ASN A 119 -8.90 5.90 12.08
CA ASN A 119 -10.23 5.79 11.51
C ASN A 119 -10.42 6.79 10.37
N ILE A 120 -11.20 6.40 9.37
CA ILE A 120 -11.74 7.29 8.35
C ILE A 120 -13.17 6.87 8.00
N SER A 121 -14.03 7.83 7.66
CA SER A 121 -15.43 7.57 7.33
C SER A 121 -15.86 8.36 6.10
N ASP A 122 -16.78 7.79 5.34
CA ASP A 122 -17.49 8.47 4.24
C ASP A 122 -18.94 8.86 4.63
N GLY A 123 -19.29 8.73 5.91
CA GLY A 123 -20.63 8.93 6.45
C GLY A 123 -21.51 7.67 6.49
N ASN A 124 -21.24 6.67 5.65
CA ASN A 124 -21.98 5.39 5.65
C ASN A 124 -21.16 4.24 6.25
N TYR A 125 -19.83 4.29 6.11
CA TYR A 125 -18.92 3.30 6.68
C TYR A 125 -17.79 3.97 7.45
N ILE A 126 -17.24 3.23 8.40
CA ILE A 126 -15.99 3.53 9.08
C ILE A 126 -14.98 2.46 8.65
N ILE A 127 -13.80 2.90 8.24
CA ILE A 127 -12.63 2.04 8.01
C ILE A 127 -11.66 2.26 9.16
N GLU A 128 -11.42 1.21 9.94
CA GLU A 128 -10.50 1.21 11.06
C GLU A 128 -9.20 0.49 10.69
N PHE A 129 -8.07 1.09 11.01
CA PHE A 129 -6.73 0.51 10.86
C PHE A 129 -6.14 0.32 12.25
N GLN A 130 -5.81 -0.91 12.61
CA GLN A 130 -5.19 -1.26 13.88
C GLN A 130 -3.70 -1.52 13.67
N VAL A 131 -2.88 -0.62 14.22
CA VAL A 131 -1.42 -0.74 14.19
C VAL A 131 -0.93 -1.20 15.57
N GLN A 132 -0.15 -2.28 15.60
CA GLN A 132 0.48 -2.79 16.82
C GLN A 132 1.97 -3.01 16.60
N ASN A 133 2.82 -2.46 17.48
CA ASN A 133 4.27 -2.47 17.33
C ASN A 133 4.76 -2.03 15.94
N GLY A 134 4.08 -1.04 15.36
CA GLY A 134 4.33 -0.53 14.01
C GLY A 134 3.84 -1.44 12.87
N ILE A 135 3.23 -2.59 13.17
CA ILE A 135 2.67 -3.53 12.20
C ILE A 135 1.20 -3.20 11.97
N LEU A 136 0.77 -3.11 10.71
CA LEU A 136 -0.65 -3.08 10.37
C LEU A 136 -1.24 -4.48 10.55
N GLU A 137 -1.84 -4.74 11.70
CA GLU A 137 -2.40 -6.05 12.06
C GLU A 137 -3.77 -6.27 11.41
N LYS A 138 -4.57 -5.21 11.29
CA LYS A 138 -5.95 -5.33 10.86
C LYS A 138 -6.47 -4.08 10.18
N ILE A 139 -7.32 -4.30 9.17
CA ILE A 139 -8.19 -3.28 8.61
C ILE A 139 -9.62 -3.81 8.68
N GLU A 140 -10.50 -3.09 9.35
CA GLU A 140 -11.91 -3.45 9.48
C GLU A 140 -12.80 -2.39 8.84
N VAL A 141 -13.96 -2.82 8.33
CA VAL A 141 -14.95 -1.92 7.74
C VAL A 141 -16.29 -2.19 8.41
N TYR A 142 -16.87 -1.14 8.97
CA TYR A 142 -18.17 -1.18 9.64
C TYR A 142 -19.13 -0.25 8.92
N SER A 143 -20.42 -0.60 8.88
CA SER A 143 -21.47 0.38 8.55
C SER A 143 -21.75 1.24 9.77
N ASN A 144 -21.98 2.54 9.56
CA ASN A 144 -22.57 3.42 10.57
C ASN A 144 -23.99 3.01 10.94
#